data_AF-A0A6V7LIK2-F1
#
_entry.id   AF-A0A6V7LIK2-F1
#
_cell.length_a   1.000
_cell.length_b   1.000
_cell.length_c   1.000
_cell.angle_alpha   90.00
_cell.angle_beta   90.00
_cell.angle_gamma   90.00
#
_symmetry.space_group_name_H-M   'P 1'
#
loop_
_entity.id
_entity.type
_entity.pdbx_description
1 polymer ?
#
loop_
_entity_poly.entity_id
_entity_poly.type
_entity_poly.pdbx_seq_one_letter_code
_entity_poly.pdbx_strand_id
1 'polypeptide(L)'
;DASRQMHPPGQPIVVFRPDIALSNELDETYKGSLNSYDELNIWAQNKCVPLVREITFENAEELTEEGLPFLILFHKPDDVENIKKFKNIVTEQLIDEK
;
A
#
# COMPACT_ATOMS: atom_id res chain seq x y z
N ASP A 1 11.91 13.18 -4.00
CA ASP A 1 12.15 14.30 -4.93
C ASP A 1 11.99 13.98 -6.43
N ALA A 2 11.60 12.74 -6.82
CA ALA A 2 11.26 12.42 -8.20
C ALA A 2 9.92 13.05 -8.66
N SER A 3 8.98 13.26 -7.73
CA SER A 3 7.69 13.91 -8.00
C SER A 3 7.83 15.35 -8.51
N ARG A 4 8.81 16.12 -8.00
CA ARG A 4 9.06 17.52 -8.42
C ARG A 4 9.47 17.67 -9.89
N GLN A 5 10.04 16.62 -10.51
CA GLN A 5 10.52 16.68 -11.90
C GLN A 5 9.43 16.29 -12.93
N MET A 6 8.25 15.85 -12.49
CA MET A 6 7.15 15.43 -13.37
C MET A 6 5.88 16.31 -13.24
N HIS A 7 6.01 17.58 -12.89
CA HIS A 7 4.86 18.50 -12.86
C HIS A 7 4.79 19.34 -14.16
N PRO A 8 3.85 19.04 -15.08
CA PRO A 8 3.46 20.01 -16.09
C PRO A 8 2.90 21.26 -15.41
N PRO A 9 3.30 22.48 -15.82
CA PRO A 9 2.76 23.71 -15.27
C PRO A 9 1.24 23.76 -15.44
N GLY A 10 0.52 24.06 -14.35
CA GLY A 10 -0.93 24.31 -14.38
C GLY A 10 -1.84 23.07 -14.34
N GLN A 11 -1.29 21.86 -14.16
CA GLN A 11 -2.11 20.66 -13.96
C GLN A 11 -2.02 20.15 -12.50
N PRO A 12 -3.17 19.84 -11.87
CA PRO A 12 -3.16 19.16 -10.57
C PRO A 12 -2.60 17.74 -10.74
N ILE A 13 -1.83 17.29 -9.75
CA ILE A 13 -1.33 15.92 -9.69
C ILE A 13 -1.67 15.28 -8.35
N VAL A 14 -1.81 13.96 -8.35
CA VAL A 14 -1.97 13.14 -7.15
C VAL A 14 -0.78 12.18 -7.07
N VAL A 15 -0.14 12.14 -5.91
CA VAL A 15 1.03 11.29 -5.65
C VAL A 15 0.80 10.50 -4.37
N PHE A 16 0.90 9.18 -4.47
CA PHE A 16 0.94 8.29 -3.33
C PHE A 16 2.38 8.21 -2.82
N ARG A 17 2.56 8.43 -1.51
CA ARG A 17 3.85 8.26 -0.84
C ARG A 17 3.72 7.11 0.15
N PRO A 18 4.37 5.97 -0.11
CA PRO A 18 4.31 4.84 0.78
C PRO A 18 5.06 5.14 2.09
N ASP A 19 4.80 4.35 3.13
CA ASP A 19 5.61 4.38 4.33
C ASP A 19 6.99 3.79 4.04
N ILE A 20 7.95 4.67 3.73
CA ILE A 20 9.34 4.31 3.42
C ILE A 20 10.08 3.71 4.63
N ALA A 21 9.59 3.94 5.86
CA ALA A 21 10.15 3.29 7.03
C ALA A 21 9.85 1.79 6.97
N LEU A 22 8.66 1.40 6.50
CA LEU A 22 8.20 0.00 6.51
C LEU A 22 8.11 -0.65 5.13
N SER A 23 8.54 0.01 4.05
CA SER A 23 8.50 -0.53 2.69
C SER A 23 9.74 -0.13 1.88
N ASN A 24 9.90 -0.75 0.71
CA ASN A 24 10.88 -0.36 -0.30
C ASN A 24 10.20 0.27 -1.54
N GLU A 25 8.93 0.64 -1.41
CA GLU A 25 8.16 1.22 -2.49
C GLU A 25 8.58 2.67 -2.74
N LEU A 26 8.43 3.12 -3.99
CA LEU A 26 8.73 4.49 -4.40
C LEU A 26 7.44 5.31 -4.50
N ASP A 27 7.58 6.64 -4.42
CA ASP A 27 6.49 7.56 -4.75
C ASP A 27 5.85 7.19 -6.09
N GLU A 28 4.54 7.06 -6.12
CA GLU A 28 3.80 6.76 -7.35
C GLU A 28 2.86 7.91 -7.69
N THR A 29 2.99 8.44 -8.91
CA THR A 29 2.09 9.47 -9.42
C THR A 29 0.93 8.81 -10.15
N TYR A 30 -0.30 9.21 -9.81
CA TYR A 30 -1.49 8.79 -10.54
C TYR A 30 -1.44 9.35 -11.98
N LYS A 31 -1.59 8.47 -12.97
CA LYS A 31 -1.49 8.82 -14.40
C LYS A 31 -2.85 8.85 -15.11
N GLY A 32 -3.93 8.52 -14.41
CA GLY A 32 -5.30 8.51 -14.96
C GLY A 32 -5.98 9.88 -14.93
N SER A 33 -7.27 9.90 -15.28
CA SER A 33 -8.03 11.15 -15.31
C SER A 33 -8.53 11.55 -13.93
N LEU A 34 -8.14 12.73 -13.45
CA LEU A 34 -8.66 13.30 -12.19
C LEU A 34 -10.15 13.70 -12.26
N ASN A 35 -10.73 13.72 -13.46
CA ASN A 35 -12.16 13.97 -13.65
C ASN A 35 -12.99 12.67 -13.59
N SER A 36 -12.32 11.50 -13.54
CA SER A 36 -12.97 10.20 -13.39
C SER A 36 -12.89 9.76 -11.93
N TYR A 37 -14.01 9.86 -11.21
CA TYR A 37 -14.08 9.41 -9.82
C TYR A 37 -13.74 7.92 -9.71
N ASP A 38 -14.28 7.09 -10.60
CA ASP A 38 -14.12 5.63 -10.54
C ASP A 38 -12.65 5.22 -10.71
N GLU A 39 -11.95 5.79 -11.71
CA GLU A 39 -10.54 5.48 -11.94
C GLU A 39 -9.66 5.92 -10.77
N LEU A 40 -9.90 7.12 -10.24
CA LEU A 40 -9.13 7.65 -9.11
C LEU A 40 -9.40 6.83 -7.84
N ASN A 41 -10.66 6.47 -7.58
CA ASN A 41 -11.04 5.68 -6.42
C ASN A 41 -10.43 4.27 -6.48
N ILE A 42 -10.49 3.58 -7.63
CA ILE A 42 -9.84 2.27 -7.80
C ILE A 42 -8.34 2.35 -7.54
N TRP A 43 -7.66 3.37 -8.10
CA TRP A 43 -6.24 3.54 -7.86
C TRP A 43 -5.95 3.81 -6.38
N ALA A 44 -6.70 4.71 -5.74
CA ALA A 44 -6.52 5.05 -4.33
C ALA A 44 -6.77 3.85 -3.42
N GLN A 45 -7.84 3.07 -3.64
CA GLN A 45 -8.14 1.85 -2.88
C GLN A 45 -7.00 0.83 -2.99
N ASN A 46 -6.47 0.62 -4.20
CA ASN A 46 -5.35 -0.29 -4.42
C ASN A 46 -4.07 0.09 -3.67
N LYS A 47 -3.88 1.40 -3.38
CA LYS A 47 -2.73 1.92 -2.63
C LYS A 47 -2.96 1.97 -1.12
N CYS A 48 -4.19 2.25 -0.69
CA CYS A 48 -4.54 2.40 0.72
C CYS A 48 -4.89 1.07 1.40
N VAL A 49 -5.23 0.04 0.63
CA VAL A 49 -5.51 -1.32 1.12
C VAL A 49 -4.38 -2.26 0.66
N PRO A 50 -3.27 -2.34 1.41
CA PRO A 50 -2.16 -3.21 1.06
C PRO A 50 -2.50 -4.68 1.32
N LEU A 51 -1.82 -5.57 0.61
CA LEU A 51 -1.93 -7.03 0.83
C LEU A 51 -1.43 -7.43 2.23
N VAL A 52 -0.41 -6.73 2.74
CA VAL A 52 0.10 -6.88 4.10
C VAL A 52 -0.42 -5.75 4.97
N ARG A 53 -1.27 -6.08 5.94
CA ARG A 53 -1.88 -5.16 6.90
C ARG A 53 -1.40 -5.46 8.31
N GLU A 54 -1.34 -4.43 9.15
CA GLU A 54 -1.11 -4.59 10.58
C GLU A 54 -2.43 -5.00 11.26
N ILE A 55 -2.40 -6.11 11.98
CA ILE A 55 -3.52 -6.55 12.82
C ILE A 55 -3.38 -5.93 14.20
N THR A 56 -4.43 -5.25 14.65
CA THR A 56 -4.55 -4.65 15.98
C THR A 56 -5.78 -5.23 16.67
N PHE A 57 -5.97 -4.94 17.97
CA PHE A 57 -7.15 -5.42 18.68
C PHE A 57 -8.45 -4.83 18.13
N GLU A 58 -8.39 -3.63 17.58
CA GLU A 58 -9.53 -2.89 17.04
C GLU A 58 -10.00 -3.44 15.70
N ASN A 59 -9.09 -3.93 14.84
CA ASN A 59 -9.42 -4.40 13.49
C ASN A 59 -9.46 -5.93 13.35
N ALA A 60 -9.08 -6.69 14.39
CA ALA A 60 -8.97 -8.14 14.30
C ALA A 60 -10.29 -8.83 13.94
N GLU A 61 -11.42 -8.37 14.51
CA GLU A 61 -12.74 -8.93 14.21
C GLU A 61 -13.10 -8.70 12.73
N GLU A 62 -12.98 -7.46 12.26
CA GLU A 62 -13.22 -7.08 10.85
C GLU A 62 -12.36 -7.91 9.88
N LEU A 63 -11.06 -8.08 10.16
CA LEU A 63 -10.18 -8.89 9.33
C LEU A 63 -10.61 -10.36 9.30
N THR A 64 -11.10 -10.91 10.43
CA THR A 64 -11.56 -12.30 10.46
C THR A 64 -12.90 -12.52 9.77
N GLU A 65 -13.75 -11.48 9.71
CA GLU A 65 -15.02 -11.52 8.98
C GLU A 65 -14.84 -11.59 7.45
N GLU A 66 -13.67 -11.21 6.93
CA GLU A 66 -13.31 -11.40 5.51
C GLU A 66 -13.23 -12.90 5.11
N GLY A 67 -13.10 -13.80 6.08
CA GLY A 67 -13.14 -15.25 5.85
C GLY A 67 -11.90 -15.83 5.15
N LEU A 68 -10.80 -15.08 5.10
CA LEU A 68 -9.54 -15.50 4.51
C LEU A 68 -8.56 -16.04 5.57
N PRO A 69 -7.77 -17.08 5.25
CA PRO A 69 -6.73 -17.56 6.17
C PRO A 69 -5.60 -16.53 6.31
N PHE A 70 -5.02 -16.44 7.51
CA PHE A 70 -3.94 -15.50 7.78
C PHE A 70 -2.55 -16.13 7.70
N LEU A 71 -1.66 -15.43 7.02
CA LEU A 71 -0.21 -15.55 7.20
C LEU A 71 0.26 -14.37 8.05
N ILE A 72 0.58 -14.62 9.33
CA ILE A 72 0.94 -13.56 10.29
C ILE A 72 2.44 -13.59 10.57
N LEU A 73 3.10 -12.44 10.40
CA LEU A 73 4.43 -12.17 10.95
C LEU A 73 4.28 -11.57 12.36
N PHE A 74 4.70 -12.30 13.39
CA PHE A 74 4.89 -11.74 14.72
C PHE A 74 6.30 -11.15 14.83
N HIS A 75 6.39 -9.86 15.16
CA HIS A 75 7.66 -9.15 15.29
C HIS A 75 7.63 -8.18 16.47
N LYS A 76 8.79 -7.64 16.85
CA LYS A 76 8.87 -6.56 17.83
C LYS A 76 8.60 -5.21 17.16
N PRO A 77 8.09 -4.19 17.88
CA PRO A 77 7.77 -2.88 17.29
C PRO A 77 8.94 -2.17 16.59
N ASP A 78 10.18 -2.47 17.00
CA ASP A 78 11.41 -1.90 16.43
C ASP A 78 11.99 -2.70 15.25
N ASP A 79 11.41 -3.86 14.93
CA ASP A 79 11.90 -4.76 13.88
C ASP A 79 11.38 -4.37 12.48
N VAL A 80 11.89 -3.25 11.99
CA VAL A 80 11.53 -2.70 10.68
C VAL A 80 12.03 -3.55 9.51
N GLU A 81 13.20 -4.20 9.65
CA GLU A 81 13.80 -4.96 8.57
C GLU A 81 12.98 -6.20 8.18
N ASN A 82 12.48 -6.94 9.16
CA ASN A 82 11.71 -8.15 8.87
C ASN A 82 10.32 -7.79 8.31
N ILE A 83 9.74 -6.67 8.71
CA ILE A 83 8.51 -6.13 8.08
C ILE A 83 8.75 -5.87 6.60
N LYS A 84 9.85 -5.18 6.23
CA LYS A 84 10.20 -4.92 4.82
C LYS A 84 10.39 -6.20 4.02
N LYS A 85 11.14 -7.17 4.57
CA LYS A 85 11.38 -8.46 3.91
C LYS A 85 10.07 -9.22 3.70
N PHE A 86 9.22 -9.28 4.72
CA PHE A 86 7.94 -9.95 4.64
C PHE A 86 7.03 -9.34 3.59
N LYS A 87 6.89 -7.99 3.57
CA LYS A 87 6.15 -7.29 2.52
C LYS A 87 6.67 -7.62 1.13
N ASN A 88 7.98 -7.55 0.90
CA ASN A 88 8.56 -7.88 -0.41
C ASN A 88 8.23 -9.33 -0.82
N ILE A 89 8.45 -10.30 0.06
CA ILE A 89 8.23 -11.73 -0.24
C ILE A 89 6.75 -11.99 -0.55
N VAL A 90 5.83 -11.45 0.27
CA VAL A 90 4.39 -11.60 0.04
C VAL A 90 3.98 -10.97 -1.28
N THR A 91 4.46 -9.76 -1.60
CA THR A 91 4.18 -9.12 -2.89
C THR A 91 4.75 -9.89 -4.08
N GLU A 92 5.92 -10.51 -3.95
CA GLU A 92 6.53 -11.29 -5.03
C GLU A 92 5.86 -12.66 -5.24
N GLN A 93 5.43 -13.32 -4.16
CA GLN A 93 5.02 -14.73 -4.19
C GLN A 93 3.50 -14.93 -4.12
N LEU A 94 2.76 -13.95 -3.59
CA LEU A 94 1.32 -14.07 -3.29
C LEU A 94 0.50 -12.95 -3.95
N ILE A 95 0.99 -12.36 -5.04
CA ILE A 95 0.28 -11.28 -5.73
C ILE A 95 -1.07 -11.75 -6.32
N ASP A 96 -1.17 -13.04 -6.66
CA ASP A 96 -2.39 -13.68 -7.18
C ASP A 96 -3.46 -13.88 -6.10
N GLU A 97 -3.13 -13.72 -4.81
CA GLU A 97 -4.04 -13.82 -3.67
C GLU A 97 -4.68 -12.46 -3.29
N LYS A 98 -4.48 -11.43 -4.12
CA LYS A 98 -5.01 -10.08 -3.90
C LYS A 98 -6.40 -9.88 -4.51
#